data_AF-A0A2U1KMK1-F1
#
_entry.id   AF-A0A2U1KMK1-F1
#
_cell.length_a   1.000
_cell.length_b   1.000
_cell.length_c   1.000
_cell.angle_alpha   90.00
_cell.angle_beta   90.00
_cell.angle_gamma   90.00
#
_symmetry.space_group_name_H-M   'P 1'
#
loop_
_entity.id
_entity.type
_entity.pdbx_description
1 polymer ?
#
loop_
_entity_poly.entity_id
_entity_poly.type
_entity_poly.pdbx_seq_one_letter_code
_entity_poly.pdbx_strand_id
1 'polypeptide(L)'
;MSYFHKGVDEGCITGTAISTSQNGNFFAAGSDSCIVNIYNHDEFLGGNRKPVKTIENLTTKVDFMKFNHHAQILVVCSSMKKNIMKLVHIPSYTVFSNWPPSNRTLQFPRCLDFSPAGGMMAMGNAAGHVLLYKLNHYQHA
;
A
#
# COMPACT_ATOMS: atom_id res chain seq x y z
N MET A 1 8.52 24.17 -14.70
CA MET A 1 8.42 23.44 -13.41
C MET A 1 9.79 22.81 -13.13
N SER A 2 10.59 23.41 -12.25
CA SER A 2 11.84 22.81 -11.79
C SER A 2 11.54 21.87 -10.62
N TYR A 3 11.92 20.60 -10.72
CA TYR A 3 11.85 19.68 -9.59
C TYR A 3 13.03 19.97 -8.66
N PHE A 4 12.76 20.24 -7.39
CA PHE A 4 13.80 20.61 -6.41
C PHE A 4 14.46 19.40 -5.74
N HIS A 5 13.82 18.22 -5.77
CA HIS A 5 14.33 17.02 -5.12
C HIS A 5 14.27 15.81 -6.06
N LYS A 6 15.37 15.05 -6.11
CA LYS A 6 15.51 13.78 -6.84
C LYS A 6 16.14 12.75 -5.91
N GLY A 7 15.57 11.56 -5.88
CA GLY A 7 16.12 10.40 -5.18
C GLY A 7 15.94 9.13 -6.00
N VAL A 8 16.64 8.08 -5.60
CA VAL A 8 16.59 6.76 -6.22
C VAL A 8 16.02 5.81 -5.17
N ASP A 9 15.04 5.00 -5.58
CA ASP A 9 14.46 3.93 -4.76
C ASP A 9 15.51 2.83 -4.53
N GLU A 10 15.64 2.38 -3.30
CA GLU A 10 16.73 1.50 -2.87
C GLU A 10 16.53 0.08 -3.39
N GLY A 11 17.45 -0.40 -4.22
CA GLY A 11 17.42 -1.75 -4.78
C GLY A 11 16.34 -1.97 -5.84
N CYS A 12 15.59 -0.94 -6.21
CA CYS A 12 14.53 -1.03 -7.21
C CYS A 12 15.11 -0.91 -8.63
N ILE A 13 14.81 -1.89 -9.48
CA ILE A 13 15.19 -1.90 -10.90
C ILE A 13 14.03 -1.33 -11.73
N THR A 14 12.82 -1.88 -11.53
CA THR A 14 11.61 -1.44 -12.22
C THR A 14 10.54 -1.07 -11.18
N GLY A 15 10.35 0.24 -11.00
CA GLY A 15 9.24 0.75 -10.20
C GLY A 15 7.92 0.60 -10.95
N THR A 16 6.88 0.10 -10.28
CA THR A 16 5.57 -0.18 -10.89
C THR A 16 4.43 0.54 -10.21
N ALA A 17 4.59 0.97 -8.95
CA ALA A 17 3.59 1.71 -8.21
C ALA A 17 4.24 2.69 -7.23
N ILE A 18 3.58 3.83 -6.99
CA ILE A 18 3.94 4.80 -5.96
C ILE A 18 2.67 5.22 -5.21
N SER A 19 2.80 5.43 -3.90
CA SER A 19 1.71 5.94 -3.06
C SER A 19 2.28 6.87 -2.01
N THR A 20 1.62 8.00 -1.76
CA THR A 20 1.98 8.95 -0.71
C THR A 20 0.91 8.95 0.37
N SER A 21 1.31 9.13 1.63
CA SER A 21 0.35 9.34 2.70
C SER A 21 -0.22 10.76 2.62
N GLN A 22 -1.48 10.96 3.02
CA GLN A 22 -2.12 12.28 2.94
C GLN A 22 -1.51 13.31 3.88
N ASN A 23 -0.95 12.86 5.00
CA ASN A 23 -0.21 13.73 5.92
C ASN A 23 1.20 14.09 5.41
N GLY A 24 1.64 13.56 4.27
CA GLY A 24 2.96 13.84 3.68
C GLY A 24 4.14 13.15 4.36
N ASN A 25 3.94 12.45 5.48
CA ASN A 25 5.03 11.87 6.26
C ASN A 25 5.70 10.66 5.58
N PHE A 26 4.96 9.92 4.75
CA PHE A 26 5.42 8.67 4.17
C PHE A 26 5.12 8.61 2.68
N PHE A 27 5.98 7.90 1.97
CA PHE A 27 5.66 7.37 0.65
C PHE A 27 6.13 5.93 0.53
N ALA A 28 5.46 5.18 -0.35
CA ALA A 28 5.78 3.81 -0.65
C ALA A 28 6.06 3.67 -2.15
N ALA A 29 7.09 2.90 -2.49
CA ALA A 29 7.46 2.54 -3.84
C ALA A 29 7.40 1.01 -4.00
N GLY A 30 6.65 0.54 -4.99
CA GLY A 30 6.46 -0.87 -5.29
C GLY A 30 7.12 -1.23 -6.61
N SER A 31 7.63 -2.46 -6.70
CA SER A 31 8.37 -2.95 -7.87
C SER A 31 7.72 -4.17 -8.54
N ASP A 32 8.23 -4.51 -9.73
CA ASP A 32 7.95 -5.79 -10.39
C ASP A 32 8.59 -6.99 -9.69
N SER A 33 9.65 -6.78 -8.91
CA SER A 33 10.33 -7.76 -8.06
C SER A 33 9.57 -8.08 -6.76
N CYS A 34 8.32 -7.64 -6.62
CA CYS A 34 7.43 -7.90 -5.48
C CYS A 34 7.81 -7.17 -4.19
N ILE A 35 8.77 -6.25 -4.27
CA ILE A 35 9.27 -5.48 -3.13
C ILE A 35 8.45 -4.20 -2.99
N VAL A 36 8.15 -3.82 -1.75
CA VAL A 36 7.65 -2.48 -1.42
C VAL A 36 8.55 -1.83 -0.40
N ASN A 37 9.16 -0.72 -0.79
CA ASN A 37 9.92 0.13 0.11
C ASN A 37 9.02 1.25 0.66
N ILE A 38 9.06 1.47 1.97
CA ILE A 38 8.36 2.55 2.67
C ILE A 38 9.41 3.52 3.19
N TYR A 39 9.26 4.78 2.86
CA TYR A 39 10.18 5.86 3.20
C TYR A 39 9.49 6.89 4.08
N ASN A 40 10.24 7.44 5.04
CA ASN A 40 9.89 8.71 5.66
C ASN A 40 10.27 9.83 4.68
N HIS A 41 9.33 10.73 4.42
CA HIS A 41 9.49 11.80 3.44
C HIS A 41 10.64 12.77 3.80
N ASP A 42 10.68 13.25 5.04
CA ASP A 42 11.64 14.26 5.47
C ASP A 42 13.05 13.68 5.58
N GLU A 43 13.19 12.43 6.04
CA GLU A 43 14.47 11.74 6.03
C GLU A 43 15.00 11.55 4.61
N PHE A 44 14.13 11.15 3.67
CA PHE A 44 14.50 10.96 2.28
C PHE A 44 14.95 12.25 1.62
N LEU A 45 14.23 13.35 1.86
CA LEU A 45 14.60 14.69 1.37
C LEU A 45 15.85 15.24 2.05
N GLY A 46 16.07 14.90 3.32
CA GLY A 46 17.28 15.22 4.09
C GLY A 46 18.53 14.44 3.66
N GLY A 47 18.39 13.52 2.69
CA GLY A 47 19.50 12.77 2.10
C GLY A 47 19.63 11.33 2.61
N ASN A 48 18.91 10.95 3.67
CA ASN A 48 18.82 9.54 4.09
C ASN A 48 17.83 8.80 3.20
N ARG A 49 18.32 8.27 2.09
CA ARG A 49 17.49 7.58 1.08
C ARG A 49 17.22 6.11 1.40
N LYS A 50 17.40 5.70 2.67
CA LYS A 50 17.11 4.34 3.09
C LYS A 50 15.63 4.16 3.42
N PRO A 51 15.00 3.04 3.03
CA PRO A 51 13.63 2.76 3.43
C PRO A 51 13.59 2.50 4.93
N VAL A 52 12.55 3.02 5.57
CA VAL A 52 12.23 2.73 6.97
C VAL A 52 11.80 1.27 7.10
N LYS A 53 11.13 0.74 6.05
CA LYS A 53 10.82 -0.68 5.94
C LYS A 53 10.78 -1.13 4.49
N THR A 54 11.30 -2.33 4.25
CA THR A 54 11.03 -3.12 3.05
C THR A 54 10.03 -4.24 3.36
N ILE A 55 8.96 -4.34 2.56
CA ILE A 55 7.90 -5.34 2.64
C ILE A 55 8.09 -6.34 1.50
N GLU A 56 8.16 -7.62 1.86
CA GLU A 56 8.49 -8.72 0.93
C GLU A 56 7.40 -9.81 0.94
N ASN A 57 6.22 -9.47 1.46
CA ASN A 57 5.11 -10.42 1.65
C ASN A 57 4.33 -10.74 0.36
N LEU A 58 4.69 -10.12 -0.76
CA LEU A 58 4.11 -10.39 -2.08
C LEU A 58 5.06 -11.30 -2.87
N THR A 59 4.50 -12.13 -3.75
CA THR A 59 5.25 -13.01 -4.66
C THR A 59 5.00 -12.69 -6.13
N THR A 60 4.36 -11.54 -6.39
CA THR A 60 4.07 -11.01 -7.72
C THR A 60 4.24 -9.50 -7.72
N LYS A 61 4.43 -8.94 -8.93
CA LYS A 61 4.52 -7.49 -9.17
C LYS A 61 3.49 -6.70 -8.38
N VAL A 62 3.92 -5.60 -7.79
CA VAL A 62 3.05 -4.63 -7.13
C VAL A 62 2.33 -3.79 -8.19
N ASP A 63 1.00 -3.82 -8.22
CA ASP A 63 0.22 -3.07 -9.22
C ASP A 63 -0.42 -1.82 -8.63
N PHE A 64 -0.81 -1.86 -7.36
CA PHE A 64 -1.51 -0.76 -6.71
C PHE A 64 -1.17 -0.72 -5.22
N MET A 65 -1.04 0.50 -4.71
CA MET A 65 -0.83 0.78 -3.30
C MET A 65 -1.67 1.97 -2.87
N LYS A 66 -2.12 1.97 -1.61
CA LYS A 66 -2.87 3.10 -1.05
C LYS A 66 -2.70 3.19 0.45
N PHE A 67 -2.26 4.35 0.93
CA PHE A 67 -2.40 4.70 2.35
C PHE A 67 -3.85 5.05 2.66
N ASN A 68 -4.32 4.69 3.85
CA ASN A 68 -5.55 5.27 4.38
C ASN A 68 -5.33 6.75 4.78
N HIS A 69 -6.42 7.47 5.05
CA HIS A 69 -6.40 8.90 5.34
C HIS A 69 -5.40 9.30 6.45
N HIS A 70 -5.33 8.51 7.52
CA HIS A 70 -4.47 8.78 8.67
C HIS A 70 -3.06 8.16 8.58
N ALA A 71 -2.70 7.57 7.43
CA ALA A 71 -1.42 6.88 7.22
C ALA A 71 -1.12 5.75 8.23
N GLN A 72 -2.16 5.12 8.79
CA GLN A 72 -2.06 4.01 9.74
C GLN A 72 -2.09 2.64 9.06
N ILE A 73 -2.58 2.58 7.81
CA ILE A 73 -2.62 1.36 7.00
C ILE A 73 -2.12 1.69 5.60
N LEU A 74 -1.20 0.88 5.09
CA LEU A 74 -0.83 0.81 3.68
C LEU A 74 -1.40 -0.47 3.07
N VAL A 75 -2.22 -0.33 2.04
CA VAL A 75 -2.64 -1.44 1.18
C VAL A 75 -1.59 -1.65 0.11
N VAL A 76 -1.23 -2.91 -0.12
CA VAL A 76 -0.42 -3.33 -1.27
C VAL A 76 -1.16 -4.46 -1.97
N CYS A 77 -1.37 -4.37 -3.28
CA CYS A 77 -1.98 -5.45 -4.04
C CYS A 77 -1.33 -5.71 -5.39
N SER A 78 -1.56 -6.93 -5.87
CA SER A 78 -1.18 -7.40 -7.19
C SER A 78 -2.39 -8.01 -7.87
N SER A 79 -2.54 -7.72 -9.14
CA SER A 79 -3.61 -8.23 -9.99
C SER A 79 -3.23 -9.53 -10.70
N MET A 80 -1.99 -10.01 -10.55
CA MET A 80 -1.48 -11.21 -11.23
C MET A 80 -2.06 -12.52 -10.69
N LYS A 81 -2.47 -12.55 -9.42
CA LYS A 81 -2.97 -13.75 -8.74
C LYS A 81 -4.18 -13.40 -7.88
N LYS A 82 -5.03 -14.41 -7.64
CA LYS A 82 -6.16 -14.27 -6.74
C LYS A 82 -5.68 -13.97 -5.32
N ASN A 83 -6.42 -13.14 -4.59
CA ASN A 83 -6.21 -12.86 -3.17
C ASN A 83 -4.86 -12.20 -2.83
N ILE A 84 -4.13 -11.63 -3.80
CA ILE A 84 -2.90 -10.88 -3.51
C ILE A 84 -3.24 -9.45 -3.14
N MET A 85 -3.64 -9.28 -1.88
CA MET A 85 -3.77 -7.98 -1.23
C MET A 85 -3.35 -8.09 0.23
N LYS A 86 -2.45 -7.22 0.67
CA LYS A 86 -1.94 -7.17 2.02
C LYS A 86 -2.25 -5.80 2.64
N LEU A 87 -2.56 -5.82 3.93
CA LEU A 87 -2.65 -4.63 4.75
C LEU A 87 -1.38 -4.57 5.61
N VAL A 88 -0.65 -3.47 5.54
CA VAL A 88 0.53 -3.20 6.36
C VAL A 88 0.14 -2.16 7.40
N HIS A 89 0.31 -2.49 8.68
CA HIS A 89 0.09 -1.55 9.77
C HIS A 89 1.26 -0.56 9.86
N ILE A 90 0.96 0.72 10.07
CA ILE A 90 1.94 1.78 10.31
C ILE A 90 1.61 2.39 11.69
N PRO A 91 2.59 2.58 12.59
CA PRO A 91 4.04 2.58 12.34
C PRO A 91 4.79 1.28 12.67
N SER A 92 4.11 0.16 12.96
CA SER A 92 4.84 -1.10 13.26
C SER A 92 5.45 -1.76 12.02
N TYR A 93 4.99 -1.39 10.83
CA TYR A 93 5.34 -1.97 9.54
C TYR A 93 5.14 -3.50 9.47
N THR A 94 4.14 -4.00 10.18
CA THR A 94 3.77 -5.42 10.22
C THR A 94 2.58 -5.68 9.31
N VAL A 95 2.64 -6.76 8.55
CA VAL A 95 1.49 -7.21 7.74
C VAL A 95 0.44 -7.87 8.62
N PHE A 96 -0.82 -7.47 8.49
CA PHE A 96 -1.94 -8.11 9.19
C PHE A 96 -2.06 -9.58 8.76
N SER A 97 -1.89 -10.51 9.70
CA SER A 97 -1.92 -11.96 9.44
C SER A 97 -3.32 -12.52 9.20
N ASN A 98 -4.33 -11.85 9.71
CA ASN A 98 -5.74 -12.21 9.56
C ASN A 98 -6.39 -11.64 8.28
N TRP A 99 -5.60 -11.04 7.38
CA TRP A 99 -6.06 -10.51 6.10
C TRP A 99 -5.24 -11.03 4.91
N PRO A 100 -5.88 -11.39 3.77
CA PRO A 100 -7.32 -11.44 3.54
C PRO A 100 -8.02 -12.56 4.32
N PRO A 101 -9.35 -12.50 4.51
CA PRO A 101 -10.08 -13.53 5.23
C PRO A 101 -9.98 -14.87 4.50
N SER A 102 -9.63 -15.95 5.20
CA SER A 102 -9.47 -17.28 4.60
C SER A 102 -10.77 -17.83 3.97
N ASN A 103 -11.92 -17.37 4.43
CA ASN A 103 -13.24 -17.79 3.96
C ASN A 103 -13.83 -16.91 2.83
N ARG A 104 -13.11 -15.89 2.36
CA ARG A 104 -13.59 -14.98 1.30
C ARG A 104 -12.51 -14.81 0.22
N THR A 105 -12.89 -15.02 -1.04
CA THR A 105 -11.98 -14.78 -2.17
C THR A 105 -12.16 -13.36 -2.70
N LEU A 106 -11.09 -12.57 -2.69
CA LEU A 106 -11.01 -11.23 -3.28
C LEU A 106 -11.01 -11.25 -4.82
N GLN A 107 -10.89 -12.43 -5.43
CA GLN A 107 -10.57 -12.62 -6.85
C GLN A 107 -9.24 -11.94 -7.18
N PHE A 108 -9.10 -11.33 -8.35
CA PHE A 108 -7.92 -10.55 -8.75
C PHE A 108 -8.17 -9.07 -8.40
N PRO A 109 -7.58 -8.53 -7.31
CA PRO A 109 -7.77 -7.13 -6.93
C PRO A 109 -7.24 -6.18 -8.03
N ARG A 110 -7.91 -5.05 -8.24
CA ARG A 110 -7.54 -4.08 -9.29
C ARG A 110 -7.41 -2.66 -8.76
N CYS A 111 -8.30 -2.24 -7.88
CA CYS A 111 -8.32 -0.90 -7.31
C CYS A 111 -8.95 -0.92 -5.93
N LEU A 112 -8.67 0.11 -5.13
CA LEU A 112 -9.25 0.26 -3.81
C LEU A 112 -9.32 1.73 -3.40
N ASP A 113 -10.32 2.06 -2.59
CA ASP A 113 -10.37 3.31 -1.85
C ASP A 113 -10.82 3.14 -0.40
N PHE A 114 -10.48 4.11 0.43
CA PHE A 114 -10.97 4.24 1.79
C PHE A 114 -12.06 5.31 1.85
N SER A 115 -13.03 5.15 2.75
CA SER A 115 -13.94 6.24 3.11
C SER A 115 -13.14 7.41 3.71
N PRO A 116 -13.60 8.67 3.56
CA PRO A 116 -12.97 9.85 4.16
C PRO A 116 -12.66 9.71 5.65
N ALA A 117 -13.57 9.08 6.42
CA ALA A 117 -13.41 8.86 7.86
C ALA A 117 -12.54 7.64 8.22
N GLY A 118 -12.09 6.86 7.22
CA GLY A 118 -11.27 5.66 7.39
C GLY A 118 -11.99 4.39 7.83
N GLY A 119 -13.29 4.44 8.15
CA GLY A 119 -14.05 3.27 8.63
C GLY A 119 -14.44 2.24 7.58
N MET A 120 -14.33 2.57 6.30
CA MET A 120 -14.67 1.67 5.20
C MET A 120 -13.55 1.57 4.18
N MET A 121 -13.46 0.40 3.55
CA MET A 121 -12.54 0.09 2.47
C MET A 121 -13.32 -0.59 1.35
N ALA A 122 -13.35 0.02 0.17
CA ALA A 122 -13.98 -0.51 -1.03
C ALA A 122 -12.91 -1.02 -1.99
N MET A 123 -13.02 -2.26 -2.47
CA MET A 123 -12.05 -2.89 -3.36
C MET A 123 -12.74 -3.45 -4.60
N GLY A 124 -12.30 -3.01 -5.78
CA GLY A 124 -12.76 -3.51 -7.07
C GLY A 124 -11.86 -4.64 -7.59
N ASN A 125 -12.46 -5.68 -8.15
CA ASN A 125 -11.75 -6.83 -8.71
C ASN A 125 -12.04 -7.05 -10.21
N ALA A 126 -11.24 -7.93 -10.85
CA ALA A 126 -11.36 -8.21 -12.29
C ALA A 126 -12.67 -8.90 -12.70
N ALA A 127 -13.49 -9.36 -11.76
CA ALA A 127 -14.82 -9.91 -12.05
C ALA A 127 -15.89 -8.81 -12.14
N GLY A 128 -15.52 -7.54 -11.99
CA GLY A 128 -16.47 -6.41 -12.00
C GLY A 128 -17.21 -6.22 -10.68
N HIS A 129 -16.78 -6.87 -9.60
CA HIS A 129 -17.38 -6.72 -8.28
C HIS A 129 -16.62 -5.72 -7.42
N VAL A 130 -17.37 -4.96 -6.62
CA VAL A 130 -16.83 -4.10 -5.55
C VAL A 130 -17.16 -4.75 -4.21
N LEU A 131 -16.12 -5.08 -3.45
CA LEU A 131 -16.22 -5.63 -2.10
C LEU A 131 -16.03 -4.49 -1.09
N LEU A 132 -16.96 -4.35 -0.15
CA LEU A 132 -16.93 -3.32 0.88
C LEU A 132 -16.64 -3.95 2.24
N TYR A 133 -15.66 -3.39 2.95
CA TYR A 133 -15.20 -3.88 4.26
C TYR A 133 -15.24 -2.75 5.29
N LYS A 134 -15.78 -3.04 6.47
CA LYS A 134 -15.73 -2.15 7.63
C LYS A 134 -14.45 -2.41 8.43
N LEU A 135 -13.71 -1.34 8.73
CA LEU A 135 -12.52 -1.35 9.57
C LEU A 135 -12.92 -0.96 11.00
N ASN A 136 -13.19 -1.96 11.84
CA ASN A 136 -13.78 -1.77 13.18
C ASN A 136 -12.97 -0.87 14.14
N HIS A 137 -11.69 -0.62 13.86
CA HIS A 137 -10.87 0.30 14.66
C HIS A 137 -11.34 1.76 14.53
N TYR A 138 -11.89 2.14 13.38
CA TYR A 138 -12.35 3.49 13.11
C TYR A 138 -13.85 3.57 13.39
N GLN A 139 -14.24 4.47 14.29
CA GLN A 139 -15.63 4.57 14.77
C GLN A 139 -16.58 5.17 13.72
N HIS A 140 -16.04 5.95 12.77
CA HIS A 140 -16.81 6.65 11.76
C HIS A 140 -16.59 6.00 10.39
N ALA A 141 -17.68 5.49 9.80
CA ALA A 141 -17.73 4.87 8.47
C ALA A 141 -18.23 5.89 7.44
#